data_AF-A0A3Q0J6C9-F1
#
_entry.id   AF-A0A3Q0J6C9-F1
#
_cell.length_a   1.000
_cell.length_b   1.000
_cell.length_c   1.000
_cell.angle_alpha   90.00
_cell.angle_beta   90.00
_cell.angle_gamma   90.00
#
_symmetry.space_group_name_H-M   'P 1'
#
loop_
_entity.id
_entity.type
_entity.pdbx_description
1 polymer ?
#
loop_
_entity_poly.entity_id
_entity_poly.type
_entity_poly.pdbx_seq_one_letter_code
_entity_poly.pdbx_strand_id
1 'polypeptide(L)'
;MTAKGCLFQTIAQSQFVSGPNVGDMFIWMPKEHLYVVVYLVTVMHSMQAGYMDKAQKYTDKALLQIEKLKIVDNKPILSVFQLMLLEHIVMCRLVMGNKSIALQEMSQVISLCHQHPPLLVTHRPQLHTLLGLYAMSMNCMEAAEAQFTAALRLSQERELWTFANLNLAIVYLLALFAKVG
;
A
#
# COMPACT_ATOMS: atom_id res chain seq x y z
N MET A 1 -2.51 2.97 -11.41
CA MET A 1 -2.94 2.18 -10.23
C MET A 1 -4.40 2.47 -9.99
N THR A 2 -5.31 1.57 -10.34
CA THR A 2 -6.74 1.79 -10.08
C THR A 2 -7.03 1.39 -8.64
N ALA A 3 -6.64 2.30 -7.73
CA ALA A 3 -6.93 2.37 -6.30
C ALA A 3 -8.27 1.78 -5.83
N LYS A 4 -9.29 1.78 -6.70
CA LYS A 4 -10.61 1.21 -6.45
C LYS A 4 -10.62 -0.32 -6.40
N GLY A 5 -9.93 -1.02 -7.29
CA GLY A 5 -9.95 -2.49 -7.34
C GLY A 5 -9.37 -3.11 -6.07
N CYS A 6 -8.14 -2.70 -5.72
CA CYS A 6 -7.44 -3.19 -4.54
C CYS A 6 -8.13 -2.81 -3.22
N LEU A 7 -8.72 -1.60 -3.10
CA LEU A 7 -9.43 -1.18 -1.89
C LEU A 7 -10.71 -1.99 -1.65
N PHE A 8 -11.56 -2.14 -2.66
CA PHE A 8 -12.79 -2.92 -2.51
C PHE A 8 -12.52 -4.40 -2.33
N GLN A 9 -11.49 -4.95 -3.00
CA GLN A 9 -11.10 -6.35 -2.87
C GLN A 9 -10.46 -6.64 -1.49
N THR A 10 -9.63 -5.73 -0.98
CA THR A 10 -9.05 -5.85 0.37
C THR A 10 -10.12 -5.71 1.46
N ILE A 11 -11.08 -4.79 1.29
CA ILE A 11 -12.22 -4.62 2.21
C ILE A 11 -13.19 -5.82 2.12
N ALA A 12 -13.42 -6.39 0.93
CA ALA A 12 -14.31 -7.53 0.75
C ALA A 12 -13.68 -8.87 1.21
N GLN A 13 -12.36 -9.02 1.08
CA GLN A 13 -11.62 -10.21 1.54
C GLN A 13 -11.36 -10.20 3.05
N SER A 14 -11.37 -9.02 3.68
CA SER A 14 -11.45 -8.95 5.14
C SER A 14 -12.87 -9.36 5.54
N GLN A 15 -13.02 -10.57 6.08
CA GLN A 15 -14.27 -11.26 6.46
C GLN A 15 -15.23 -10.51 7.42
N PHE A 16 -15.13 -9.19 7.55
CA PHE A 16 -15.82 -8.36 8.53
C PHE A 16 -17.06 -7.62 7.98
N VAL A 17 -17.44 -7.84 6.71
CA VAL A 17 -18.50 -7.06 6.03
C VAL A 17 -19.83 -7.83 5.90
N SER A 18 -19.94 -9.04 6.44
CA SER A 18 -21.14 -9.88 6.25
C SER A 18 -21.71 -10.37 7.58
N GLY A 19 -22.85 -9.78 7.99
CA GLY A 19 -23.73 -10.39 8.99
C GLY A 19 -24.41 -11.66 8.43
N PRO A 20 -24.93 -12.55 9.30
CA PRO A 20 -25.55 -13.81 8.86
C PRO A 20 -26.90 -13.63 8.14
N ASN A 21 -27.51 -12.44 8.18
CA ASN A 21 -28.79 -12.16 7.53
C ASN A 21 -28.61 -11.36 6.24
N VAL A 22 -29.40 -11.69 5.21
CA VAL A 22 -29.48 -10.97 3.93
C VAL A 22 -29.87 -9.49 4.12
N GLY A 23 -30.58 -9.15 5.20
CA GLY A 23 -30.92 -7.77 5.58
C GLY A 23 -29.77 -6.97 6.24
N ASP A 24 -28.74 -7.65 6.75
CA ASP A 24 -27.53 -7.02 7.31
C ASP A 24 -26.50 -6.68 6.22
N MET A 25 -26.76 -7.07 4.96
CA MET A 25 -25.92 -6.74 3.78
C MET A 25 -25.78 -5.22 3.54
N PHE A 26 -26.58 -4.37 4.19
CA PHE A 26 -26.61 -2.92 3.97
C PHE A 26 -25.92 -2.06 5.03
N ILE A 27 -25.34 -2.63 6.10
CA ILE A 27 -24.41 -1.88 6.96
C ILE A 27 -23.00 -2.05 6.40
N TRP A 28 -22.71 -1.36 5.29
CA TRP A 28 -21.45 -1.49 4.57
C TRP A 28 -20.22 -1.18 5.45
N MET A 29 -20.34 -0.21 6.37
CA MET A 29 -19.31 0.16 7.35
C MET A 29 -19.82 1.22 8.37
N PRO A 30 -19.36 1.25 9.64
CA PRO A 30 -19.68 2.35 10.57
C PRO A 30 -19.17 3.70 10.05
N LYS A 31 -19.89 4.80 10.37
CA LYS A 31 -19.61 6.15 9.85
C LYS A 31 -18.16 6.59 10.12
N GLU A 32 -17.62 6.22 11.27
CA GLU A 32 -16.28 6.59 11.73
C GLU A 32 -15.19 5.97 10.85
N HIS A 33 -15.40 4.72 10.42
CA HIS A 33 -14.49 4.00 9.55
C HIS A 33 -14.63 4.49 8.09
N LEU A 34 -15.84 4.88 7.68
CA LEU A 34 -16.09 5.48 6.37
C LEU A 34 -15.30 6.78 6.17
N TYR A 35 -15.12 7.60 7.22
CA TYR A 35 -14.25 8.78 7.15
C TYR A 35 -12.80 8.43 6.79
N VAL A 36 -12.26 7.33 7.34
CA VAL A 36 -10.91 6.85 7.03
C VAL A 36 -10.83 6.41 5.56
N VAL A 37 -11.85 5.69 5.07
CA VAL A 37 -11.94 5.27 3.66
C VAL A 37 -11.93 6.47 2.71
N VAL A 38 -12.69 7.53 3.04
CA VAL A 38 -12.70 8.77 2.24
C VAL A 38 -11.31 9.41 2.18
N TYR A 39 -10.59 9.46 3.31
CA TYR A 39 -9.21 9.95 3.29
C TYR A 39 -8.29 9.06 2.46
N LEU A 40 -8.38 7.75 2.59
CA LEU A 40 -7.56 6.82 1.81
C LEU A 40 -7.78 7.00 0.30
N VAL A 41 -9.03 7.07 -0.15
CA VAL A 41 -9.36 7.37 -1.57
C VAL A 41 -8.80 8.73 -1.99
N THR A 42 -8.87 9.74 -1.11
CA THR A 42 -8.33 11.08 -1.38
C THR A 42 -6.81 11.06 -1.53
N VAL A 43 -6.10 10.31 -0.70
CA VAL A 43 -4.64 10.10 -0.79
C VAL A 43 -4.29 9.49 -2.14
N MET A 44 -4.94 8.38 -2.49
CA MET A 44 -4.69 7.66 -3.73
C MET A 44 -4.92 8.52 -4.97
N HIS A 45 -6.03 9.27 -5.00
CA HIS A 45 -6.34 10.17 -6.11
C HIS A 45 -5.33 11.33 -6.18
N SER A 46 -4.95 11.90 -5.04
CA SER A 46 -3.98 13.00 -5.00
C SER A 46 -2.60 12.56 -5.51
N MET A 47 -2.15 11.35 -5.14
CA MET A 47 -0.90 10.79 -5.66
C MET A 47 -0.94 10.58 -7.18
N GLN A 48 -2.04 10.03 -7.70
CA GLN A 48 -2.21 9.83 -9.14
C GLN A 48 -2.20 11.14 -9.93
N ALA A 49 -2.75 12.21 -9.33
CA ALA A 49 -2.73 13.55 -9.91
C ALA A 49 -1.40 14.30 -9.73
N GLY A 50 -0.39 13.69 -9.09
CA GLY A 50 0.90 14.34 -8.83
C GLY A 50 0.91 15.27 -7.60
N TYR A 51 -0.20 15.40 -6.87
CA TYR A 51 -0.33 16.27 -5.70
C TYR A 51 0.20 15.60 -4.43
N MET A 52 1.52 15.39 -4.37
CA MET A 52 2.19 14.63 -3.31
C MET A 52 2.07 15.29 -1.92
N ASP A 53 2.17 16.61 -1.82
CA ASP A 53 1.99 17.33 -0.54
C ASP A 53 0.56 17.19 -0.02
N LYS A 54 -0.42 17.20 -0.93
CA LYS A 54 -1.83 16.97 -0.60
C LYS A 54 -2.01 15.53 -0.10
N ALA A 55 -1.43 14.55 -0.79
CA ALA A 55 -1.49 13.15 -0.38
C ALA A 55 -0.95 12.97 1.05
N GLN A 56 0.24 13.52 1.36
CA GLN A 56 0.80 13.47 2.71
C GLN A 56 -0.13 14.06 3.76
N LYS A 57 -0.63 15.27 3.53
CA LYS A 57 -1.53 15.96 4.47
C LYS A 57 -2.79 15.15 4.77
N TYR A 58 -3.33 14.42 3.80
CA TYR A 58 -4.49 13.55 4.03
C TYR A 58 -4.13 12.22 4.69
N THR A 59 -2.92 11.69 4.44
CA THR A 59 -2.39 10.54 5.19
C THR A 59 -2.27 10.87 6.67
N ASP A 60 -1.68 12.01 7.04
CA ASP A 60 -1.52 12.41 8.44
C ASP A 60 -2.87 12.52 9.16
N LYS A 61 -3.86 13.11 8.49
CA LYS A 61 -5.23 13.21 9.01
C LYS A 61 -5.87 11.83 9.21
N ALA A 62 -5.64 10.91 8.27
CA ALA A 62 -6.21 9.57 8.32
C ALA A 62 -5.57 8.74 9.43
N LEU A 63 -4.23 8.81 9.59
CA LEU A 63 -3.51 8.12 10.65
C LEU A 63 -3.93 8.65 12.03
N LEU A 64 -4.03 9.97 12.21
CA LEU A 64 -4.53 10.56 13.44
C LEU A 64 -5.97 10.11 13.76
N GLN A 65 -6.82 9.98 12.73
CA GLN A 65 -8.18 9.48 12.91
C GLN A 65 -8.18 8.00 13.30
N ILE A 66 -7.32 7.18 12.70
CA ILE A 66 -7.16 5.76 13.06
C ILE A 66 -6.70 5.63 14.52
N GLU A 67 -5.72 6.40 14.96
CA GLU A 67 -5.25 6.37 16.35
C GLU A 67 -6.36 6.68 17.35
N LYS A 68 -7.16 7.71 17.07
CA LYS A 68 -8.34 8.05 17.90
C LYS A 68 -9.35 6.90 17.94
N LEU A 69 -9.61 6.25 16.80
CA LEU A 69 -10.54 5.13 16.74
C LEU A 69 -10.00 3.91 17.48
N LYS A 70 -8.70 3.62 17.40
CA LYS A 70 -8.06 2.51 18.11
C LYS A 70 -8.16 2.64 19.63
N ILE A 71 -8.18 3.86 20.17
CA ILE A 71 -8.39 4.11 21.60
C ILE A 71 -9.81 3.74 22.03
N VAL A 72 -10.80 4.07 21.19
CA VAL A 72 -12.21 3.82 21.50
C VAL A 72 -12.58 2.35 21.27
N ASP A 73 -12.19 1.80 20.12
CA ASP A 73 -12.48 0.43 19.71
C ASP A 73 -11.44 -0.03 18.67
N ASN A 74 -10.48 -0.87 19.11
CA ASN A 74 -9.36 -1.33 18.28
C ASN A 74 -9.78 -2.47 17.33
N LYS A 75 -10.59 -2.14 16.32
CA LYS A 75 -11.02 -3.10 15.30
C LYS A 75 -9.89 -3.45 14.33
N PRO A 76 -9.75 -4.72 13.91
CA PRO A 76 -8.70 -5.16 12.97
C PRO A 76 -8.67 -4.39 11.63
N ILE A 77 -9.83 -3.94 11.14
CA ILE A 77 -9.94 -3.16 9.90
C ILE A 77 -9.15 -1.84 9.95
N LEU A 78 -8.97 -1.26 11.14
CA LEU A 78 -8.16 -0.05 11.32
C LEU A 78 -6.68 -0.32 11.00
N SER A 79 -6.17 -1.50 11.35
CA SER A 79 -4.79 -1.90 10.97
C SER A 79 -4.67 -2.15 9.47
N VAL A 80 -5.72 -2.63 8.80
CA VAL A 80 -5.74 -2.74 7.33
C VAL A 80 -5.64 -1.35 6.69
N PHE A 81 -6.45 -0.39 7.13
CA PHE A 81 -6.39 0.98 6.61
C PHE A 81 -5.05 1.66 6.88
N GLN A 82 -4.50 1.47 8.08
CA GLN A 82 -3.17 1.98 8.43
C GLN A 82 -2.11 1.41 7.49
N LEU A 83 -2.14 0.11 7.24
CA LEU A 83 -1.21 -0.55 6.32
C LEU A 83 -1.30 0.04 4.91
N MET A 84 -2.52 0.17 4.37
CA MET A 84 -2.72 0.73 3.03
C MET A 84 -2.24 2.18 2.91
N LEU A 85 -2.46 3.00 3.95
CA LEU A 85 -1.96 4.38 3.98
C LEU A 85 -0.42 4.42 3.97
N LEU A 86 0.21 3.54 4.76
CA LEU A 86 1.67 3.44 4.83
C LEU A 86 2.27 2.96 3.49
N GLU A 87 1.65 1.99 2.82
CA GLU A 87 2.12 1.55 1.50
C GLU A 87 2.11 2.70 0.48
N HIS A 88 1.05 3.51 0.49
CA HIS A 88 0.91 4.67 -0.39
C HIS A 88 1.90 5.78 -0.05
N ILE A 89 2.10 6.09 1.24
CA ILE A 89 3.05 7.13 1.63
C ILE A 89 4.49 6.74 1.30
N VAL A 90 4.85 5.46 1.40
CA VAL A 90 6.15 4.95 0.95
C VAL A 90 6.39 5.29 -0.52
N MET A 91 5.44 4.98 -1.40
CA MET A 91 5.55 5.30 -2.83
C MET A 91 5.67 6.82 -3.05
N CYS A 92 4.90 7.62 -2.32
CA CYS A 92 4.97 9.08 -2.37
C CYS A 92 6.38 9.59 -1.99
N ARG A 93 6.96 9.08 -0.89
CA ARG A 93 8.31 9.45 -0.43
C ARG A 93 9.37 9.08 -1.45
N LEU A 94 9.26 7.92 -2.10
CA LEU A 94 10.19 7.49 -3.15
C LEU A 94 10.15 8.42 -4.36
N VAL A 95 8.95 8.78 -4.85
CA VAL A 95 8.78 9.72 -5.97
C VAL A 95 9.37 11.09 -5.66
N MET A 96 9.26 11.54 -4.42
CA MET A 96 9.84 12.81 -3.96
C MET A 96 11.34 12.73 -3.65
N GLY A 97 11.98 11.57 -3.80
CA GLY A 97 13.40 11.38 -3.48
C GLY A 97 13.72 11.28 -1.98
N ASN A 98 12.70 11.23 -1.12
CA ASN A 98 12.83 11.15 0.34
C ASN A 98 13.07 9.70 0.81
N LYS A 99 14.15 9.07 0.32
CA LYS A 99 14.43 7.63 0.50
C LYS A 99 14.57 7.22 1.97
N SER A 100 15.21 8.05 2.81
CA SER A 100 15.37 7.76 4.24
C SER A 100 14.02 7.64 4.95
N ILE A 101 13.10 8.59 4.68
CA ILE A 101 11.76 8.57 5.23
C ILE A 101 10.97 7.37 4.68
N ALA A 102 11.09 7.08 3.38
CA ALA A 102 10.46 5.89 2.79
C ALA A 102 10.86 4.59 3.51
N LEU A 103 12.13 4.45 3.88
CA LEU A 103 12.63 3.29 4.62
C LEU A 103 12.07 3.22 6.04
N GLN A 104 11.95 4.37 6.73
CA GLN A 104 11.33 4.44 8.05
C GLN A 104 9.85 4.00 8.00
N GLU A 105 9.11 4.46 6.99
CA GLU A 105 7.71 4.06 6.80
C GLU A 105 7.60 2.56 6.47
N MET A 106 8.49 2.00 5.66
CA MET A 106 8.53 0.54 5.42
C MET A 106 8.80 -0.26 6.70
N SER A 107 9.64 0.24 7.60
CA SER A 107 9.83 -0.39 8.91
C SER A 107 8.54 -0.44 9.73
N GLN A 108 7.73 0.63 9.67
CA GLN A 108 6.41 0.66 10.31
C GLN A 108 5.45 -0.36 9.69
N VAL A 109 5.44 -0.49 8.35
CA VAL A 109 4.65 -1.49 7.63
C VAL A 109 5.01 -2.91 8.11
N ILE A 110 6.30 -3.23 8.21
CA ILE A 110 6.77 -4.54 8.70
C ILE A 110 6.37 -4.77 10.17
N SER A 111 6.55 -3.76 11.02
CA SER A 111 6.14 -3.83 12.43
C SER A 111 4.64 -4.12 12.57
N LEU A 112 3.81 -3.45 11.77
CA LEU A 112 2.36 -3.67 11.75
C LEU A 112 1.99 -5.07 11.27
N CYS A 113 2.67 -5.56 10.24
CA CYS A 113 2.52 -6.93 9.73
C CYS A 113 2.95 -8.00 10.75
N HIS A 114 3.98 -7.74 11.57
CA HIS A 114 4.35 -8.65 12.67
C HIS A 114 3.30 -8.67 13.79
N GLN A 115 2.69 -7.52 14.09
CA GLN A 115 1.59 -7.43 15.06
C GLN A 115 0.32 -8.14 14.57
N HIS A 116 0.12 -8.18 13.25
CA HIS A 116 -1.04 -8.82 12.61
C HIS A 116 -0.59 -9.76 11.47
N PRO A 117 -0.15 -10.99 11.78
CA PRO A 117 0.42 -11.92 10.79
C PRO A 117 -0.43 -12.18 9.53
N PRO A 118 -1.79 -12.20 9.58
CA PRO A 118 -2.60 -12.32 8.36
C PRO A 118 -2.35 -11.20 7.34
N LEU A 119 -2.04 -9.99 7.80
CA LEU A 119 -1.71 -8.87 6.92
C LEU A 119 -0.43 -9.13 6.14
N LEU A 120 0.57 -9.76 6.78
CA LEU A 120 1.83 -10.11 6.12
C LEU A 120 1.60 -11.05 4.95
N VAL A 121 0.70 -12.03 5.10
CA VAL A 121 0.40 -13.01 4.05
C VAL A 121 -0.26 -12.30 2.86
N THR A 122 -1.29 -11.50 3.11
CA THR A 122 -2.05 -10.80 2.06
C THR A 122 -1.20 -9.75 1.35
N HIS A 123 -0.42 -8.95 2.09
CA HIS A 123 0.35 -7.83 1.56
C HIS A 123 1.79 -8.18 1.19
N ARG A 124 2.23 -9.43 1.34
CA ARG A 124 3.59 -9.86 0.98
C ARG A 124 4.01 -9.45 -0.44
N PRO A 125 3.18 -9.61 -1.49
CA PRO A 125 3.56 -9.19 -2.84
C PRO A 125 3.75 -7.66 -2.95
N GLN A 126 2.94 -6.90 -2.21
CA GLN A 126 3.03 -5.44 -2.16
C GLN A 126 4.32 -5.01 -1.44
N LEU A 127 4.71 -5.67 -0.35
CA LEU A 127 5.98 -5.44 0.33
C LEU A 127 7.19 -5.65 -0.58
N HIS A 128 7.21 -6.76 -1.31
CA HIS A 128 8.26 -7.02 -2.30
C HIS A 128 8.29 -5.93 -3.37
N THR A 129 7.13 -5.46 -3.82
CA THR A 129 7.05 -4.32 -4.75
C THR A 129 7.66 -3.04 -4.16
N LEU A 130 7.35 -2.69 -2.91
CA LEU A 130 7.91 -1.50 -2.25
C LEU A 130 9.44 -1.59 -2.08
N LEU A 131 9.95 -2.77 -1.70
CA LEU A 131 11.39 -3.02 -1.61
C LEU A 131 12.06 -2.94 -2.99
N GLY A 132 11.41 -3.44 -4.04
CA GLY A 132 11.89 -3.32 -5.41
C GLY A 132 11.98 -1.86 -5.86
N LEU A 133 10.97 -1.04 -5.59
CA LEU A 133 10.98 0.40 -5.87
C LEU A 133 12.09 1.11 -5.10
N TYR A 134 12.33 0.75 -3.84
CA TYR A 134 13.41 1.30 -3.03
C TYR A 134 14.79 0.93 -3.62
N ALA A 135 15.02 -0.35 -3.91
CA ALA A 135 16.26 -0.83 -4.52
C ALA A 135 16.54 -0.13 -5.85
N MET A 136 15.51 0.03 -6.69
CA MET A 136 15.60 0.80 -7.94
C MET A 136 16.00 2.26 -7.68
N SER A 137 15.43 2.90 -6.64
CA SER A 137 15.80 4.27 -6.25
C SER A 137 17.26 4.38 -5.77
N MET A 138 17.85 3.27 -5.31
CA MET A 138 19.24 3.17 -4.87
C MET A 138 20.18 2.68 -5.98
N ASN A 139 19.69 2.54 -7.22
CA ASN A 139 20.40 1.95 -8.36
C ASN A 139 20.85 0.49 -8.15
N CYS A 140 20.26 -0.22 -7.20
CA CYS A 140 20.53 -1.63 -6.95
C CYS A 140 19.64 -2.51 -7.85
N MET A 141 19.95 -2.55 -9.15
CA MET A 141 19.08 -3.17 -10.17
C MET A 141 18.86 -4.68 -9.95
N GLU A 142 19.89 -5.42 -9.57
CA GLU A 142 19.78 -6.86 -9.27
C GLU A 142 18.84 -7.13 -8.07
N ALA A 143 18.97 -6.32 -7.02
CA ALA A 143 18.06 -6.41 -5.88
C ALA A 143 16.63 -6.02 -6.27
N ALA A 144 16.45 -5.00 -7.10
CA ALA A 144 15.13 -4.59 -7.59
C ALA A 144 14.47 -5.71 -8.40
N GLU A 145 15.21 -6.34 -9.32
CA GLU A 145 14.76 -7.49 -10.12
C GLU A 145 14.31 -8.66 -9.24
N ALA A 146 15.13 -9.05 -8.26
CA ALA A 146 14.81 -10.13 -7.33
C ALA A 146 13.50 -9.86 -6.57
N GLN A 147 13.31 -8.62 -6.11
CA GLN A 147 12.11 -8.23 -5.38
C GLN A 147 10.87 -8.19 -6.27
N PHE A 148 10.94 -7.61 -7.48
CA PHE A 148 9.79 -7.62 -8.39
C PHE A 148 9.43 -9.03 -8.86
N THR A 149 10.42 -9.90 -9.10
CA THR A 149 10.18 -11.32 -9.42
C THR A 149 9.49 -12.05 -8.27
N ALA A 150 9.89 -11.79 -7.02
CA ALA A 150 9.21 -12.32 -5.85
C ALA A 150 7.75 -11.82 -5.76
N ALA A 151 7.52 -10.53 -6.01
CA ALA A 151 6.17 -9.96 -6.04
C ALA A 151 5.29 -10.64 -7.11
N LEU A 152 5.80 -10.87 -8.32
CA LEU A 152 5.08 -11.52 -9.43
C LEU A 152 4.69 -12.96 -9.11
N ARG A 153 5.57 -13.70 -8.41
CA ARG A 153 5.28 -15.09 -8.01
C ARG A 153 4.21 -15.20 -6.93
N LEU A 154 4.12 -14.19 -6.06
CA LEU A 154 3.24 -14.22 -4.89
C LEU A 154 1.90 -13.51 -5.14
N SER A 155 1.85 -12.59 -6.12
CA SER A 155 0.64 -11.82 -6.40
C SER A 155 -0.41 -12.63 -7.15
N GLN A 156 -1.66 -12.50 -6.71
CA GLN A 156 -2.84 -12.92 -7.47
C GLN A 156 -3.59 -11.73 -8.08
N GLU A 157 -3.13 -10.51 -7.78
CA GLU A 157 -3.78 -9.27 -8.16
C GLU A 157 -3.26 -8.76 -9.50
N ARG A 158 -4.12 -8.73 -10.52
CA ARG A 158 -3.74 -8.34 -11.89
C ARG A 158 -3.11 -6.95 -11.97
N GLU A 159 -3.60 -6.01 -11.16
CA GLU A 159 -3.06 -4.65 -11.14
C GLU A 159 -1.63 -4.60 -10.60
N LEU A 160 -1.38 -5.29 -9.49
CA LEU A 160 -0.04 -5.36 -8.89
C LEU A 160 0.91 -6.14 -9.81
N TRP A 161 0.43 -7.21 -10.42
CA TRP A 161 1.19 -7.98 -11.41
C TRP A 161 1.59 -7.12 -12.61
N THR A 162 0.68 -6.29 -13.13
CA THR A 162 0.97 -5.37 -14.23
C THR A 162 1.99 -4.32 -13.79
N PHE A 163 1.80 -3.75 -12.60
CA PHE A 163 2.72 -2.75 -12.04
C PHE A 163 4.13 -3.30 -11.84
N ALA A 164 4.28 -4.49 -11.28
CA ALA A 164 5.58 -5.13 -11.06
C ALA A 164 6.28 -5.43 -12.40
N ASN A 165 5.58 -5.93 -13.42
CA ASN A 165 6.18 -6.13 -14.75
C ASN A 165 6.64 -4.84 -15.42
N LEU A 166 5.86 -3.76 -15.29
CA LEU A 166 6.27 -2.46 -15.83
C LEU A 166 7.55 -1.94 -15.16
N ASN A 167 7.65 -2.07 -13.84
CA ASN A 167 8.87 -1.67 -13.12
C ASN A 167 10.05 -2.59 -13.45
N LEU A 168 9.81 -3.89 -13.63
CA LEU A 168 10.84 -4.84 -14.06
C LEU A 168 11.40 -4.49 -15.45
N ALA A 169 10.53 -4.08 -16.39
CA ALA A 169 10.96 -3.59 -17.70
C ALA A 169 11.85 -2.34 -17.58
N ILE A 170 11.51 -1.41 -16.66
CA ILE A 170 12.35 -0.24 -16.38
C ILE A 170 13.73 -0.66 -15.85
N VAL A 171 13.79 -1.62 -14.91
CA VAL A 171 15.05 -2.14 -14.37
C VAL A 171 15.94 -2.68 -15.49
N TYR A 172 15.40 -3.48 -16.42
CA TYR A 172 16.18 -4.01 -17.54
C TYR A 172 16.66 -2.94 -18.51
N LEU A 173 15.82 -1.94 -18.82
CA LEU A 173 16.22 -0.82 -19.65
C LEU A 173 17.37 -0.03 -19.02
N LEU A 174 17.26 0.31 -17.74
CA LEU A 174 18.30 1.06 -17.01
C LEU A 174 19.60 0.26 -16.87
N ALA A 175 19.51 -1.04 -16.61
CA ALA A 175 20.68 -1.92 -16.54
C ALA A 175 21.42 -2.02 -17.89
N LEU A 176 20.71 -1.94 -19.01
CA LEU A 176 21.32 -1.89 -20.34
C LEU A 176 22.07 -0.58 -20.57
N PHE A 177 21.47 0.57 -20.25
CA PHE A 177 22.13 1.87 -20.41
C PHE A 177 23.41 1.98 -19.57
N ALA A 178 23.41 1.44 -18.36
CA ALA A 178 24.59 1.42 -17.49
C ALA A 178 25.76 0.57 -18.02
N LYS A 179 25.52 -0.33 -18.99
CA LYS A 179 26.56 -1.17 -19.61
C LYS A 179 27.14 -0.57 -20.89
N VAL A 180 26.48 0.43 -21.47
CA VAL A 180 26.82 1.00 -22.78
C VAL A 180 27.52 2.37 -22.68
N GLY A 181 27.41 3.06 -21.54
CA GLY A 181 28.15 4.28 -21.23
C GLY A 181 29.43 4.00 -20.46
#